data_AF-A0A6M1S016-F1
#
_entry.id   AF-A0A6M1S016-F1
#
_cell.length_a   1.000
_cell.length_b   1.000
_cell.length_c   1.000
_cell.angle_alpha   90.00
_cell.angle_beta   90.00
_cell.angle_gamma   90.00
#
_symmetry.space_group_name_H-M   'P 1'
#
loop_
_entity.id
_entity.type
_entity.pdbx_description
1 polymer ?
#
loop_
_entity_poly.entity_id
_entity_poly.type
_entity_poly.pdbx_seq_one_letter_code
_entity_poly.pdbx_strand_id
1 'polypeptide(L)'
;MTEKTDLYLRAFGMSGAQISSEMRKIEREKGVTLRATKEARKARKHEDYANFEQSIRDDASWMSEYYEIFYCLEVSIRKLINDTLTEAEGADWWNTDRVAVGIKNEVQAIKNKEEQAAITLRSDNPIDYTTFGQLSQIITDNFDLFVPIISSKGAVSRVLNQLNLLRGPIAHCCPLAADERDRLKLAVRDWFRLLS
;
A
#
# COMPACT_ATOMS: atom_id res chain seq x y z
N MET A 1 12.01 -23.81 -44.82
CA MET A 1 12.14 -22.33 -44.84
C MET A 1 13.53 -22.01 -45.36
N THR A 2 13.64 -21.15 -46.37
CA THR A 2 14.91 -20.78 -47.00
C THR A 2 15.79 -19.96 -46.05
N GLU A 3 17.10 -20.17 -46.09
CA GLU A 3 18.12 -19.45 -45.29
C GLU A 3 17.94 -17.92 -45.31
N LYS A 4 17.50 -17.40 -46.45
CA LYS A 4 17.17 -15.99 -46.65
C LYS A 4 16.00 -15.49 -45.79
N THR A 5 14.98 -16.32 -45.58
CA THR A 5 13.84 -15.99 -44.71
C THR A 5 14.27 -15.95 -43.24
N ASP A 6 15.16 -16.86 -42.81
CA ASP A 6 15.71 -16.83 -41.44
C ASP A 6 16.54 -15.55 -41.20
N LEU A 7 17.36 -15.15 -42.18
CA LEU A 7 18.12 -13.91 -42.11
C LEU A 7 17.22 -12.68 -41.95
N TYR A 8 16.14 -12.58 -42.74
CA TYR A 8 15.21 -11.46 -42.63
C TYR A 8 14.43 -11.45 -41.32
N LEU A 9 14.04 -12.62 -40.80
CA LEU A 9 13.39 -12.72 -39.49
C LEU A 9 14.31 -12.27 -38.36
N ARG A 10 15.58 -12.67 -38.40
CA ARG A 10 16.59 -12.20 -37.42
C ARG A 10 16.83 -10.71 -37.52
N ALA A 11 16.98 -10.17 -38.73
CA ALA A 11 17.15 -8.74 -38.95
C ALA A 11 15.96 -7.94 -38.42
N PHE A 12 14.73 -8.37 -38.72
CA PHE A 12 13.51 -7.77 -38.19
C PHE A 12 13.48 -7.82 -36.65
N GLY A 13 13.80 -8.96 -36.04
CA GLY A 13 13.87 -9.12 -34.59
C GLY A 13 14.89 -8.19 -33.94
N MET A 14 16.09 -8.09 -34.51
CA MET A 14 17.15 -7.19 -34.02
C MET A 14 16.76 -5.71 -34.13
N SER A 15 16.20 -5.29 -35.27
CA SER A 15 15.71 -3.91 -35.43
C SER A 15 14.56 -3.60 -34.46
N GLY A 16 13.65 -4.55 -34.25
CA GLY A 16 12.58 -4.41 -33.25
C GLY A 16 13.11 -4.28 -31.82
N ALA A 17 14.14 -5.07 -31.46
CA ALA A 17 14.79 -4.99 -30.16
C ALA A 17 15.51 -3.64 -29.96
N GLN A 18 16.18 -3.14 -31.00
CA GLN A 18 16.86 -1.85 -30.98
C GLN A 18 15.86 -0.69 -30.82
N ILE A 19 14.78 -0.67 -31.62
CA ILE A 19 13.70 0.32 -31.48
C ILE A 19 13.11 0.30 -30.06
N SER A 20 12.87 -0.89 -29.50
CA SER A 20 12.35 -1.05 -28.15
C SER A 20 13.32 -0.56 -27.06
N SER A 21 14.62 -0.60 -27.31
CA SER A 21 15.65 -0.07 -26.41
C SER A 21 15.68 1.46 -26.43
N GLU A 22 15.66 2.04 -27.63
CA GLU A 22 15.64 3.50 -27.81
C GLU A 22 14.35 4.12 -27.29
N MET A 23 13.20 3.49 -27.54
CA MET A 23 11.93 3.93 -26.94
C MET A 23 12.02 3.96 -25.42
N ARG A 24 12.57 2.93 -24.76
CA ARG A 24 12.78 2.91 -23.31
C ARG A 24 13.68 4.04 -22.80
N LYS A 25 14.64 4.46 -23.60
CA LYS A 25 15.52 5.59 -23.27
C LYS A 25 14.71 6.90 -23.27
N ILE A 26 13.95 7.14 -24.33
CA ILE A 26 13.09 8.32 -24.48
C ILE A 26 12.01 8.35 -23.38
N GLU A 27 11.37 7.21 -23.10
CA GLU A 27 10.36 7.09 -22.04
C GLU A 27 10.92 7.55 -20.68
N ARG A 28 12.15 7.15 -20.34
CA ARG A 28 12.82 7.57 -19.09
C ARG A 28 13.23 9.04 -19.10
N GLU A 29 13.75 9.53 -20.22
CA GLU A 29 14.23 10.92 -20.32
C GLU A 29 13.09 11.95 -20.32
N LYS A 30 11.94 11.57 -20.87
CA LYS A 30 10.81 12.48 -21.10
C LYS A 30 9.61 12.18 -20.20
N GLY A 31 9.63 11.09 -19.43
CA GLY A 31 8.51 10.70 -18.57
C GLY A 31 7.23 10.34 -19.33
N VAL A 32 7.34 9.95 -20.61
CA VAL A 32 6.21 9.57 -21.46
C VAL A 32 6.21 8.06 -21.67
N THR A 33 5.05 7.46 -21.92
CA THR A 33 4.97 6.03 -22.31
C THR A 33 4.68 5.95 -23.82
N LEU A 34 5.63 5.41 -24.59
CA LEU A 34 5.53 5.27 -26.04
C LEU A 34 5.04 3.87 -26.44
N ARG A 35 5.25 2.87 -25.57
CA ARG A 35 4.87 1.48 -25.82
C ARG A 35 3.49 1.19 -25.25
N ALA A 36 2.58 0.69 -26.09
CA ALA A 36 1.38 0.01 -25.63
C ALA A 36 1.77 -1.40 -25.13
N THR A 37 2.29 -1.53 -23.90
CA THR A 37 2.37 -2.87 -23.29
C THR A 37 0.95 -3.34 -22.99
N LYS A 38 0.69 -4.65 -23.08
CA LYS A 38 -0.58 -5.23 -22.61
C LYS A 38 -0.85 -4.87 -21.14
N GLU A 39 0.20 -4.58 -20.37
CA GLU A 39 0.11 -4.10 -18.99
C GLU A 39 -0.15 -2.58 -18.86
N ALA A 40 0.16 -1.74 -19.87
CA ALA A 40 0.30 -0.29 -19.72
C ALA A 40 -0.98 0.48 -19.42
N ARG A 41 -2.17 -0.10 -19.64
CA ARG A 41 -3.42 0.49 -19.16
C ARG A 41 -4.38 -0.65 -18.87
N LYS A 42 -4.53 -1.03 -17.59
CA LYS A 42 -5.89 -1.33 -17.13
C LYS A 42 -6.67 -0.06 -17.47
N ALA A 43 -7.48 -0.10 -18.52
CA ALA A 43 -8.32 1.03 -18.89
C ALA A 43 -9.04 1.48 -17.62
N ARG A 44 -8.74 2.70 -17.15
CA ARG A 44 -9.41 3.23 -15.97
C ARG A 44 -10.88 3.29 -16.35
N LYS A 45 -11.73 2.68 -15.52
CA LYS A 45 -13.10 2.28 -15.90
C LYS A 45 -14.07 3.45 -16.00
N HIS A 46 -13.70 4.63 -15.51
CA HIS A 46 -14.58 5.79 -15.48
C HIS A 46 -14.56 6.51 -16.83
N GLU A 47 -15.74 6.72 -17.42
CA GLU A 47 -15.92 7.32 -18.74
C GLU A 47 -15.27 8.71 -18.83
N ASP A 48 -15.39 9.50 -17.76
CA ASP A 48 -14.79 10.83 -17.68
C ASP A 48 -13.31 10.87 -17.28
N TYR A 49 -12.64 9.73 -17.05
CA TYR A 49 -11.24 9.76 -16.63
C TYR A 49 -10.36 10.49 -17.67
N ALA A 50 -10.67 10.35 -18.96
CA ALA A 50 -9.95 11.02 -20.03
C ALA A 50 -10.09 12.56 -20.01
N ASN A 51 -11.09 13.11 -19.31
CA ASN A 51 -11.33 14.55 -19.21
C ASN A 51 -10.32 15.25 -18.27
N PHE A 52 -9.63 14.49 -17.41
CA PHE A 52 -8.57 15.05 -16.57
C PHE A 52 -7.30 15.32 -17.38
N GLU A 53 -6.59 16.39 -17.01
CA GLU A 53 -5.30 16.74 -17.59
C GLU A 53 -4.33 15.56 -17.54
N GLN A 54 -3.55 15.38 -18.62
CA GLN A 54 -2.61 14.27 -18.75
C GLN A 54 -1.60 14.24 -17.58
N SER A 55 -1.07 15.39 -17.17
CA SER A 55 -0.15 15.54 -16.02
C SER A 55 -0.75 15.00 -14.71
N ILE A 56 -1.99 15.39 -14.39
CA ILE A 56 -2.72 14.92 -13.21
C ILE A 56 -2.95 13.40 -13.26
N ARG A 57 -3.25 12.86 -14.44
CA ARG A 57 -3.43 11.42 -14.61
C ARG A 57 -2.14 10.64 -14.41
N ASP A 58 -1.02 11.19 -14.85
CA ASP A 58 0.30 10.58 -14.67
C ASP A 58 0.69 10.57 -13.18
N ASP A 59 0.51 11.69 -12.47
CA ASP A 59 0.72 11.80 -11.03
C ASP A 59 -0.18 10.82 -10.25
N ALA A 60 -1.47 10.75 -10.59
CA ALA A 60 -2.41 9.83 -9.95
C ALA A 60 -2.06 8.37 -10.21
N SER A 61 -1.63 8.03 -11.42
CA SER A 61 -1.20 6.67 -11.75
C SER A 61 0.03 6.28 -10.92
N TRP A 62 0.99 7.17 -10.80
CA TRP A 62 2.18 6.95 -10.02
C TRP A 62 1.90 6.87 -8.52
N MET A 63 1.09 7.77 -7.97
CA MET A 63 0.67 7.74 -6.57
C MET A 63 -0.14 6.48 -6.21
N SER A 64 -0.86 5.89 -7.18
CA SER A 64 -1.70 4.72 -6.92
C SER A 64 -0.92 3.49 -6.43
N GLU A 65 0.35 3.36 -6.81
CA GLU A 65 1.24 2.30 -6.33
C GLU A 65 1.45 2.38 -4.81
N TYR A 66 1.59 3.59 -4.26
CA TYR A 66 1.79 3.78 -2.82
C TYR A 66 0.52 3.48 -2.03
N TYR A 67 -0.64 3.88 -2.55
CA TYR A 67 -1.92 3.53 -1.94
C TYR A 67 -2.12 2.00 -1.91
N GLU A 68 -1.80 1.30 -2.99
CA GLU A 68 -1.90 -0.17 -3.05
C GLU A 68 -1.03 -0.86 -2.00
N ILE A 69 0.22 -0.39 -1.83
CA ILE A 69 1.12 -0.89 -0.79
C ILE A 69 0.55 -0.64 0.61
N PHE A 70 0.04 0.57 0.87
CA PHE A 70 -0.55 0.94 2.15
C PHE A 70 -1.76 0.08 2.49
N TYR A 71 -2.66 -0.09 1.53
CA TYR A 71 -3.83 -0.94 1.68
C TYR A 71 -3.43 -2.37 2.05
N CYS A 72 -2.48 -2.95 1.32
CA CYS A 72 -1.98 -4.30 1.58
C CYS A 72 -1.36 -4.42 2.99
N LEU A 73 -0.52 -3.46 3.38
CA LEU A 73 0.11 -3.44 4.71
C LEU A 73 -0.94 -3.31 5.81
N GLU A 74 -1.82 -2.32 5.73
CA GLU A 74 -2.80 -2.03 6.78
C GLU A 74 -3.75 -3.21 6.99
N VAL A 75 -4.28 -3.78 5.91
CA VAL A 75 -5.18 -4.94 5.98
C VAL A 75 -4.46 -6.19 6.50
N SER A 76 -3.24 -6.46 6.05
CA SER A 76 -2.48 -7.63 6.53
C SER A 76 -2.07 -7.53 7.99
N ILE A 77 -1.69 -6.33 8.47
CA ILE A 77 -1.37 -6.08 9.87
C ILE A 77 -2.62 -6.23 10.75
N ARG A 78 -3.76 -5.66 10.33
CA ARG A 78 -5.03 -5.84 11.05
C ARG A 78 -5.41 -7.31 11.16
N LYS A 79 -5.27 -8.05 10.06
CA LYS A 79 -5.53 -9.50 10.06
C LYS A 79 -4.63 -10.22 11.06
N LEU A 80 -3.32 -9.95 11.04
CA LEU A 80 -2.37 -10.55 11.99
C LEU A 80 -2.77 -10.28 13.45
N ILE A 81 -3.10 -9.03 13.78
CA ILE A 81 -3.53 -8.65 15.15
C ILE A 81 -4.83 -9.34 15.53
N ASN A 82 -5.82 -9.32 14.62
CA ASN A 82 -7.13 -9.92 14.87
C ASN A 82 -7.00 -11.43 15.09
N ASP A 83 -6.23 -12.13 14.26
CA ASP A 83 -6.03 -13.58 14.37
C ASP A 83 -5.32 -13.91 15.71
N THR A 84 -4.26 -13.17 16.05
CA THR A 84 -3.48 -13.37 17.29
C THR A 84 -4.32 -13.13 18.55
N LEU A 85 -5.09 -12.04 18.60
CA LEU A 85 -5.89 -11.69 19.78
C LEU A 85 -7.16 -12.54 19.90
N THR A 86 -7.74 -12.95 18.77
CA THR A 86 -8.87 -13.88 18.77
C THR A 86 -8.46 -15.25 19.31
N GLU A 87 -7.25 -15.71 18.98
CA GLU A 87 -6.71 -16.97 19.52
C GLU A 87 -6.48 -16.89 21.04
N ALA A 88 -6.01 -15.74 21.55
CA ALA A 88 -5.69 -15.56 22.96
C ALA A 88 -6.91 -15.28 23.87
N GLU A 89 -7.84 -14.43 23.43
CA GLU A 89 -8.96 -13.93 24.26
C GLU A 89 -10.35 -14.26 23.70
N GLY A 90 -10.43 -14.88 22.52
CA GLY A 90 -11.68 -15.16 21.81
C GLY A 90 -12.19 -14.00 20.95
N ALA A 91 -13.37 -14.19 20.35
CA ALA A 91 -13.92 -13.26 19.36
C ALA A 91 -14.19 -11.84 19.89
N ASP A 92 -14.38 -11.67 21.20
CA ASP A 92 -14.67 -10.38 21.84
C ASP A 92 -13.41 -9.68 22.40
N TRP A 93 -12.22 -10.05 21.91
CA TRP A 93 -10.93 -9.52 22.38
C TRP A 93 -10.88 -7.98 22.38
N TRP A 94 -11.60 -7.31 21.46
CA TRP A 94 -11.66 -5.86 21.40
C TRP A 94 -12.21 -5.22 22.67
N ASN A 95 -13.15 -5.87 23.36
CA ASN A 95 -13.78 -5.33 24.55
C ASN A 95 -13.00 -5.62 25.84
N THR A 96 -11.94 -6.43 25.78
CA THR A 96 -11.05 -6.75 26.91
C THR A 96 -10.02 -5.65 27.22
N ASP A 97 -9.24 -5.84 28.27
CA ASP A 97 -8.14 -4.93 28.65
C ASP A 97 -6.92 -4.98 27.71
N ARG A 98 -6.93 -5.87 26.71
CA ARG A 98 -5.87 -5.94 25.67
C ARG A 98 -5.83 -4.70 24.78
N VAL A 99 -6.92 -3.93 24.71
CA VAL A 99 -6.97 -2.70 23.91
C VAL A 99 -7.13 -1.50 24.84
N ALA A 100 -6.22 -0.54 24.73
CA ALA A 100 -6.27 0.67 25.53
C ALA A 100 -7.58 1.44 25.32
N VAL A 101 -8.18 1.94 26.41
CA VAL A 101 -9.44 2.69 26.39
C VAL A 101 -9.40 3.90 25.45
N GLY A 102 -8.25 4.58 25.35
CA GLY A 102 -8.06 5.69 24.41
C GLY A 102 -8.30 5.28 22.94
N ILE A 103 -7.80 4.11 22.52
CA ILE A 103 -7.99 3.59 21.16
C ILE A 103 -9.47 3.27 20.93
N LYS A 104 -10.14 2.61 21.90
CA LYS A 104 -11.57 2.30 21.80
C LYS A 104 -12.42 3.57 21.64
N ASN A 105 -12.12 4.59 22.43
CA ASN A 105 -12.84 5.86 22.40
C ASN A 105 -12.67 6.60 21.06
N GLU A 106 -11.44 6.65 20.54
CA GLU A 106 -11.17 7.26 19.22
C GLU A 106 -11.88 6.52 18.09
N VAL A 107 -11.83 5.18 18.09
CA VAL A 107 -12.56 4.35 17.12
C VAL A 107 -14.06 4.57 17.21
N GLN A 108 -14.63 4.56 18.43
CA GLN A 108 -16.06 4.80 18.62
C GLN A 108 -16.48 6.19 18.16
N ALA A 109 -15.66 7.21 18.41
CA ALA A 109 -15.92 8.57 17.94
C ALA A 109 -15.97 8.64 16.40
N ILE A 110 -15.10 7.90 15.69
CA ILE A 110 -15.14 7.80 14.24
C ILE A 110 -16.43 7.09 13.79
N LYS A 111 -16.76 5.92 14.36
CA LYS A 111 -17.99 5.18 14.03
C LYS A 111 -19.24 6.04 14.20
N ASN A 112 -19.38 6.68 15.37
CA ASN A 112 -20.51 7.57 15.66
C ASN A 112 -20.61 8.71 14.64
N LYS A 113 -19.47 9.30 14.24
CA LYS A 113 -19.44 10.37 13.23
C LYS A 113 -19.94 9.88 11.87
N GLU A 114 -19.59 8.66 11.47
CA GLU A 114 -20.05 8.08 10.20
C GLU A 114 -21.54 7.73 10.23
N GLU A 115 -22.03 7.16 11.35
CA GLU A 115 -23.45 6.89 11.57
C GLU A 115 -24.28 8.18 11.51
N GLN A 116 -23.83 9.24 12.20
CA GLN A 116 -24.49 10.54 12.20
C GLN A 116 -24.47 11.21 10.83
N ALA A 117 -23.45 10.96 10.02
CA ALA A 117 -23.36 11.46 8.66
C ALA A 117 -24.26 10.69 7.67
N ALA A 118 -24.95 9.64 8.12
CA ALA A 118 -25.79 8.76 7.30
C ALA A 118 -25.04 8.18 6.08
N ILE A 119 -23.73 7.96 6.22
CA ILE A 119 -22.90 7.29 5.22
C ILE A 119 -22.76 5.81 5.56
N THR A 120 -22.41 5.00 4.57
CA THR A 120 -22.07 3.60 4.79
C THR A 120 -20.89 3.50 5.73
N LEU A 121 -21.05 2.71 6.80
CA LEU A 121 -19.94 2.39 7.70
C LEU A 121 -18.86 1.62 6.96
N ARG A 122 -17.60 1.95 7.28
CA ARG A 122 -16.44 1.30 6.64
C ARG A 122 -16.39 -0.20 6.92
N SER A 123 -16.78 -0.61 8.12
CA SER A 123 -16.75 -2.01 8.55
C SER A 123 -17.55 -2.20 9.85
N ASP A 124 -17.95 -3.43 10.12
CA ASP A 124 -18.48 -3.84 11.42
C ASP A 124 -17.35 -3.98 12.45
N ASN A 125 -16.16 -4.41 12.02
CA ASN A 125 -15.02 -4.68 12.89
C ASN A 125 -14.34 -3.38 13.36
N PRO A 126 -14.23 -3.14 14.67
CA PRO A 126 -13.63 -1.91 15.19
C PRO A 126 -12.16 -1.69 14.78
N ILE A 127 -11.39 -2.77 14.60
CA ILE A 127 -9.99 -2.68 14.17
C ILE A 127 -9.83 -2.01 12.79
N ASP A 128 -10.86 -2.03 11.94
CA ASP A 128 -10.82 -1.38 10.62
C ASP A 128 -10.85 0.15 10.70
N TYR A 129 -11.10 0.71 11.88
CA TYR A 129 -11.07 2.14 12.16
C TYR A 129 -9.72 2.61 12.70
N THR A 130 -8.78 1.69 12.95
CA THR A 130 -7.50 2.05 13.57
C THR A 130 -6.48 2.58 12.56
N THR A 131 -5.53 3.37 13.05
CA THR A 131 -4.35 3.84 12.31
C THR A 131 -3.13 2.94 12.54
N PHE A 132 -2.07 3.07 11.73
CA PHE A 132 -0.81 2.35 12.00
C PHE A 132 -0.22 2.65 13.39
N GLY A 133 -0.38 3.88 13.89
CA GLY A 133 0.06 4.24 15.25
C GLY A 133 -0.72 3.46 16.32
N GLN A 134 -2.03 3.33 16.17
CA GLN A 134 -2.85 2.53 17.09
C GLN A 134 -2.58 1.03 16.96
N LEU A 135 -2.36 0.52 15.74
CA LEU A 135 -1.94 -0.86 15.50
C LEU A 135 -0.58 -1.16 16.15
N SER A 136 0.37 -0.21 16.07
CA SER A 136 1.63 -0.28 16.80
C SER A 136 1.38 -0.43 18.29
N GLN A 137 0.53 0.42 18.87
CA GLN A 137 0.25 0.41 20.29
C GLN A 137 -0.34 -0.92 20.73
N ILE A 138 -1.34 -1.44 19.99
CA ILE A 138 -1.95 -2.75 20.26
C ILE A 138 -0.91 -3.88 20.23
N ILE A 139 -0.03 -3.91 19.23
CA ILE A 139 1.04 -4.92 19.17
C ILE A 139 2.00 -4.78 20.36
N THR A 140 2.40 -3.54 20.69
CA THR A 140 3.38 -3.32 21.75
C THR A 140 2.83 -3.63 23.14
N ASP A 141 1.55 -3.33 23.40
CA ASP A 141 0.91 -3.59 24.70
C ASP A 141 0.72 -5.08 24.95
N ASN A 142 0.55 -5.86 23.88
CA ASN A 142 0.31 -7.31 23.93
C ASN A 142 1.48 -8.10 23.33
N PHE A 143 2.71 -7.57 23.43
CA PHE A 143 3.85 -8.09 22.70
C PHE A 143 4.21 -9.53 23.09
N ASP A 144 3.83 -9.97 24.29
CA ASP A 144 3.94 -11.36 24.76
C ASP A 144 3.29 -12.35 23.78
N LEU A 145 2.18 -12.00 23.15
CA LEU A 145 1.49 -12.82 22.16
C LEU A 145 2.17 -12.79 20.79
N PHE A 146 2.92 -11.73 20.48
CA PHE A 146 3.57 -11.53 19.19
C PHE A 146 5.02 -12.02 19.14
N VAL A 147 5.62 -12.44 20.26
CA VAL A 147 7.01 -12.96 20.32
C VAL A 147 7.30 -14.05 19.27
N PRO A 148 6.41 -15.02 19.00
CA PRO A 148 6.67 -16.06 18.01
C PRO A 148 6.71 -15.55 16.56
N ILE A 149 6.16 -14.36 16.30
CA ILE A 149 5.91 -13.81 14.96
C ILE A 149 6.84 -12.63 14.68
N ILE A 150 6.98 -11.73 15.66
CA ILE A 150 7.66 -10.44 15.54
C ILE A 150 8.92 -10.46 16.40
N SER A 151 10.06 -10.31 15.74
CA SER A 151 11.38 -10.41 16.38
C SER A 151 11.71 -9.29 17.39
N SER A 152 11.08 -8.11 17.31
CA SER A 152 11.42 -6.98 18.18
C SER A 152 10.29 -5.96 18.39
N LYS A 153 9.92 -5.74 19.67
CA LYS A 153 8.93 -4.74 20.12
C LYS A 153 9.29 -3.30 19.71
N GLY A 154 10.56 -2.93 19.89
CA GLY A 154 11.04 -1.59 19.56
C GLY A 154 11.08 -1.34 18.05
N ALA A 155 11.43 -2.37 17.27
CA ALA A 155 11.50 -2.24 15.83
C ALA A 155 10.11 -2.19 15.17
N VAL A 156 9.15 -3.00 15.62
CA VAL A 156 7.76 -2.90 15.12
C VAL A 156 7.16 -1.54 15.38
N SER A 157 7.38 -0.98 16.58
CA SER A 157 6.89 0.35 16.91
C SER A 157 7.47 1.43 15.99
N ARG A 158 8.78 1.37 15.73
CA ARG A 158 9.45 2.31 14.82
C ARG A 158 8.87 2.23 13.40
N VAL A 159 8.73 1.02 12.86
CA VAL A 159 8.25 0.79 11.49
C VAL A 159 6.82 1.27 11.33
N LEU A 160 5.91 0.87 12.22
CA LEU A 160 4.50 1.24 12.13
C LEU A 160 4.26 2.74 12.36
N ASN A 161 5.02 3.38 13.26
CA ASN A 161 4.96 4.84 13.42
C ASN A 161 5.48 5.58 12.19
N GLN A 162 6.51 5.07 11.52
CA GLN A 162 6.99 5.63 10.25
C GLN A 162 5.93 5.52 9.15
N LEU A 163 5.25 4.37 9.03
CA LEU A 163 4.12 4.20 8.11
C LEU A 163 2.97 5.15 8.45
N ASN A 164 2.70 5.38 9.74
CA ASN A 164 1.66 6.32 10.18
C ASN A 164 1.93 7.76 9.70
N LEU A 165 3.20 8.20 9.70
CA LEU A 165 3.59 9.52 9.19
C LEU A 165 3.42 9.60 7.66
N LEU A 166 3.89 8.58 6.95
CA LEU A 166 3.82 8.52 5.47
C LEU A 166 2.38 8.38 4.95
N ARG A 167 1.44 7.93 5.78
CA ARG A 167 0.01 7.85 5.45
C ARG A 167 -0.58 9.20 5.08
N GLY A 168 -0.18 10.27 5.77
CA GLY A 168 -0.77 11.60 5.62
C GLY A 168 -0.73 12.10 4.17
N PRO A 169 0.45 12.27 3.56
CA PRO A 169 0.58 12.72 2.19
C PRO A 169 -0.19 11.84 1.17
N ILE A 170 -0.17 10.52 1.35
CA ILE A 170 -0.85 9.57 0.46
C ILE A 170 -2.37 9.73 0.54
N ALA A 171 -2.92 9.85 1.74
CA ALA A 171 -4.36 10.00 1.96
C ALA A 171 -4.91 11.37 1.51
N HIS A 172 -4.05 12.39 1.43
CA HIS A 172 -4.43 13.75 1.05
C HIS A 172 -4.11 14.11 -0.40
N CYS A 173 -3.87 13.11 -1.26
CA CYS A 173 -3.56 13.29 -2.69
C CYS A 173 -2.34 14.21 -2.93
N CYS A 174 -1.36 14.17 -2.03
CA CYS A 174 -0.13 14.95 -2.14
C CYS A 174 0.99 14.09 -2.74
N PRO A 175 1.75 14.59 -3.74
CA PRO A 175 2.91 13.89 -4.26
C PRO A 175 3.95 13.61 -3.15
N LEU A 176 4.43 12.37 -3.07
CA LEU A 176 5.50 12.02 -2.13
C LEU A 176 6.85 12.56 -2.58
N ALA A 177 7.56 13.23 -1.67
CA ALA A 177 8.93 13.67 -1.89
C ALA A 177 9.89 12.47 -2.07
N ALA A 178 11.03 12.68 -2.74
CA ALA A 178 11.94 11.59 -3.11
C ALA A 178 12.46 10.78 -1.91
N ASP A 179 12.81 11.48 -0.85
CA ASP A 179 13.25 10.92 0.42
C ASP A 179 12.13 10.15 1.13
N GLU A 180 10.88 10.63 1.08
CA GLU A 180 9.73 9.92 1.63
C GLU A 180 9.44 8.59 0.93
N ARG A 181 9.70 8.52 -0.37
CA ARG A 181 9.57 7.25 -1.13
C ARG A 181 10.60 6.23 -0.71
N ASP A 182 11.83 6.65 -0.51
CA ASP A 182 12.89 5.75 -0.08
C ASP A 182 12.66 5.32 1.38
N ARG A 183 12.14 6.21 2.22
CA ARG A 183 11.64 5.89 3.57
C ARG A 183 10.52 4.85 3.52
N LEU A 184 9.55 4.98 2.61
CA LEU A 184 8.48 4.00 2.45
C LEU A 184 9.03 2.62 2.06
N LYS A 185 9.89 2.57 1.03
CA LYS A 185 10.52 1.31 0.59
C LYS A 185 11.28 0.63 1.72
N LEU A 186 12.00 1.40 2.53
CA LEU A 186 12.72 0.87 3.68
C LEU A 186 11.76 0.36 4.76
N ALA A 187 10.73 1.13 5.11
CA ALA A 187 9.73 0.73 6.11
C ALA A 187 9.01 -0.57 5.72
N VAL A 188 8.64 -0.73 4.44
CA VAL A 188 8.04 -1.96 3.93
C VAL A 188 9.00 -3.15 4.07
N ARG A 189 10.26 -2.98 3.67
CA ARG A 189 11.28 -4.04 3.81
C ARG A 189 11.53 -4.41 5.25
N ASP A 190 11.57 -3.41 6.13
CA ASP A 190 11.79 -3.62 7.56
C ASP A 190 10.60 -4.33 8.19
N TRP A 191 9.35 -4.00 7.84
CA TRP A 191 8.18 -4.75 8.26
C TRP A 191 8.32 -6.25 7.96
N PHE A 192 8.66 -6.62 6.72
CA PHE A 192 8.82 -8.02 6.34
C PHE A 192 10.03 -8.71 7.00
N ARG A 193 11.08 -7.96 7.35
CA ARG A 193 12.21 -8.51 8.13
C ARG A 193 11.86 -8.78 9.58
N LEU A 194 10.83 -8.12 10.12
CA LEU A 194 10.38 -8.34 11.49
C LEU A 194 9.56 -9.60 11.64
N LEU A 195 8.86 -9.99 10.57
CA LEU A 195 8.14 -11.24 10.48
C LEU A 195 9.16 -12.38 10.34
N SER A 196 9.15 -13.27 11.33
CA SER A 196 10.09 -14.39 11.44
C SER A 196 9.78 -15.50 10.44
#